data_AF-A0A1T1HT65-F1
#
_entry.id   AF-A0A1T1HT65-F1
#
_cell.length_a   1.000
_cell.length_b   1.000
_cell.length_c   1.000
_cell.angle_alpha   90.00
_cell.angle_beta   90.00
_cell.angle_gamma   90.00
#
_symmetry.space_group_name_H-M   'P 1'
#
loop_
_entity.id
_entity.type
_entity.pdbx_description
1 polymer ?
#
loop_
_entity_poly.entity_id
_entity_poly.type
_entity_poly.pdbx_seq_one_letter_code
_entity_poly.pdbx_strand_id
1 'polypeptide(L)'
;MDINWHSLLPNIKREPAATRDEIDQLLADLARPIQADERRSILGAQRNPWPVSHGLHSSWTPIDPSAWPMPGASPTTSWLAFLAWSNGGLVTQGEMEFCFFGTREVREFLLAYQFPEYMPQAIPLGLDGAGNFAVLDVREPAPHAEYPVLVASAGNLGFEDARCLAPSFELFCRRTESVESALD
;
A
#
# COMPACT_ATOMS: atom_id res chain seq x y z
N MET A 1 17.00 15.21 7.00
CA MET A 1 17.81 14.44 7.97
C MET A 1 18.12 13.12 7.31
N ASP A 2 19.36 12.64 7.38
CA ASP A 2 19.70 11.32 6.87
C ASP A 2 19.25 10.28 7.91
N ILE A 3 18.30 9.43 7.52
CA ILE A 3 17.81 8.35 8.37
C ILE A 3 18.83 7.21 8.34
N ASN A 4 19.34 6.81 9.51
CA ASN A 4 20.19 5.63 9.62
C ASN A 4 19.33 4.35 9.66
N TRP A 5 18.98 3.85 8.48
CA TRP A 5 18.13 2.67 8.32
C TRP A 5 18.67 1.40 8.99
N HIS A 6 19.99 1.22 9.05
CA HIS A 6 20.59 0.06 9.71
C HIS A 6 20.34 0.06 11.23
N SER A 7 20.38 1.25 11.85
CA SER A 7 20.07 1.37 13.28
C SER A 7 18.58 1.38 13.55
N LEU A 8 17.78 1.89 12.62
CA LEU A 8 16.33 1.95 12.75
C LEU A 8 15.66 0.58 12.59
N LEU A 9 16.15 -0.23 11.65
CA LEU A 9 15.65 -1.56 11.32
C LEU A 9 16.79 -2.60 11.44
N PRO A 10 17.28 -2.91 12.64
CA PRO A 10 18.42 -3.82 12.82
C PRO A 10 18.14 -5.26 12.35
N ASN A 11 16.87 -5.68 12.31
CA ASN A 11 16.45 -7.05 12.02
C ASN A 11 15.73 -7.20 10.66
N ILE A 12 15.94 -6.28 9.72
CA ILE A 12 15.36 -6.42 8.38
C ILE A 12 16.14 -7.45 7.55
N LYS A 13 15.43 -8.42 6.97
CA LYS A 13 15.91 -9.15 5.80
C LYS A 13 15.68 -8.25 4.58
N ARG A 14 16.74 -7.55 4.19
CA ARG A 14 16.73 -6.58 3.10
C ARG A 14 16.70 -7.25 1.74
N GLU A 15 16.05 -6.58 0.82
CA GLU A 15 16.24 -6.77 -0.61
C GLU A 15 17.35 -5.82 -1.13
N PRO A 16 17.90 -6.07 -2.33
CA PRO A 16 18.78 -5.11 -2.98
C PRO A 16 18.16 -3.71 -3.03
N ALA A 17 18.98 -2.68 -2.93
CA ALA A 17 18.55 -1.29 -3.06
C ALA A 17 17.88 -1.05 -4.41
N ALA A 18 16.79 -0.26 -4.43
CA ALA A 18 16.17 0.16 -5.67
C ALA A 18 17.12 1.10 -6.42
N THR A 19 17.25 0.86 -7.71
CA THR A 19 17.90 1.78 -8.62
C THR A 19 17.05 3.04 -8.81
N ARG A 20 17.68 4.10 -9.31
CA ARG A 20 16.96 5.33 -9.66
C ARG A 20 15.86 5.07 -10.69
N ASP A 21 16.14 4.25 -11.69
CA ASP A 21 15.17 3.93 -12.76
C ASP A 21 13.96 3.16 -12.20
N GLU A 22 14.17 2.26 -11.23
CA GLU A 22 13.07 1.56 -10.55
C GLU A 22 12.20 2.51 -9.73
N ILE A 23 12.80 3.48 -9.05
CA ILE A 23 12.07 4.51 -8.31
C ILE A 23 11.30 5.42 -9.29
N ASP A 24 11.93 5.89 -10.36
CA ASP A 24 11.30 6.72 -11.37
C ASP A 24 10.13 5.97 -12.04
N GLN A 25 10.28 4.67 -12.29
CA GLN A 25 9.20 3.82 -12.80
C GLN A 25 8.06 3.65 -11.79
N LEU A 26 8.35 3.43 -10.49
CA LEU A 26 7.33 3.40 -9.45
C LEU A 26 6.51 4.69 -9.42
N LEU A 27 7.16 5.85 -9.51
CA LEU A 27 6.49 7.15 -9.52
C LEU A 27 5.59 7.32 -10.74
N ALA A 28 6.08 6.93 -11.93
CA ALA A 28 5.28 6.92 -13.14
C ALA A 28 4.09 5.96 -13.02
N ASP A 29 4.30 4.79 -12.41
CA ASP A 29 3.28 3.78 -12.18
C ASP A 29 2.21 4.24 -11.20
N LEU A 30 2.54 5.00 -10.16
CA LEU A 30 1.56 5.55 -9.22
C LEU A 30 0.69 6.66 -9.84
N ALA A 31 1.17 7.31 -10.90
CA ALA A 31 0.46 8.42 -11.56
C ALA A 31 -0.28 8.01 -12.84
N ARG A 32 0.18 6.96 -13.53
CA ARG A 32 -0.40 6.58 -14.81
C ARG A 32 -1.79 5.95 -14.66
N PRO A 33 -2.73 6.22 -15.60
CA PRO A 33 -4.01 5.55 -15.66
C PRO A 33 -3.88 4.02 -15.78
N ILE A 34 -4.98 3.33 -15.47
CA ILE A 34 -5.12 1.89 -15.71
C ILE A 34 -4.95 1.58 -17.20
N GLN A 35 -4.07 0.64 -17.49
CA GLN A 35 -3.79 0.19 -18.85
C GLN A 35 -4.79 -0.89 -19.29
N ALA A 36 -4.85 -1.14 -20.60
CA ALA A 36 -5.86 -2.03 -21.18
C ALA A 36 -5.71 -3.50 -20.70
N ASP A 37 -4.49 -3.96 -20.47
CA ASP A 37 -4.17 -5.28 -19.93
C ASP A 37 -4.49 -5.39 -18.43
N GLU A 38 -4.15 -4.38 -17.64
CA GLU A 38 -4.51 -4.28 -16.23
C GLU A 38 -6.03 -4.28 -16.05
N ARG A 39 -6.75 -3.46 -16.84
CA ARG A 39 -8.23 -3.44 -16.85
C ARG A 39 -8.80 -4.81 -17.17
N ARG A 40 -8.23 -5.51 -18.15
CA ARG A 40 -8.67 -6.86 -18.51
C ARG A 40 -8.45 -7.85 -17.36
N SER A 41 -7.31 -7.76 -16.68
CA SER A 41 -6.98 -8.62 -15.55
C SER A 41 -7.94 -8.38 -14.37
N ILE A 42 -8.17 -7.11 -14.01
CA ILE A 42 -9.09 -6.70 -12.94
C ILE A 42 -10.52 -7.18 -13.22
N LEU A 43 -11.05 -6.91 -14.41
CA LEU A 43 -12.39 -7.37 -14.81
C LEU A 43 -12.49 -8.90 -14.84
N GLY A 44 -11.42 -9.58 -15.27
CA GLY A 44 -11.35 -11.04 -15.32
C GLY A 44 -11.26 -11.72 -13.95
N ALA A 45 -10.80 -11.01 -12.91
CA ALA A 45 -10.73 -11.51 -11.54
C ALA A 45 -12.05 -11.35 -10.77
N GLN A 46 -12.86 -10.34 -11.11
CA GLN A 46 -14.11 -10.07 -10.41
C GLN A 46 -15.15 -11.20 -10.59
N ARG A 47 -15.84 -11.55 -9.50
CA ARG A 47 -16.90 -12.56 -9.48
C ARG A 47 -18.12 -11.99 -8.79
N ASN A 48 -19.30 -12.36 -9.26
CA ASN A 48 -20.54 -12.05 -8.56
C ASN A 48 -20.49 -12.73 -7.18
N PRO A 49 -20.50 -11.98 -6.07
CA PRO A 49 -20.42 -12.56 -4.74
C PRO A 49 -21.75 -13.23 -4.33
N TRP A 50 -22.83 -12.93 -5.04
CA TRP A 50 -24.16 -13.44 -4.73
C TRP A 50 -24.43 -14.75 -5.48
N PRO A 51 -24.94 -15.81 -4.81
CA PRO A 51 -25.40 -17.01 -5.50
C PRO A 51 -26.63 -16.68 -6.35
N VAL A 52 -26.91 -17.50 -7.37
CA VAL A 52 -28.02 -17.27 -8.34
C VAL A 52 -29.39 -17.14 -7.65
N SER A 53 -29.58 -17.80 -6.51
CA SER A 53 -30.81 -17.73 -5.72
C SER A 53 -30.97 -16.44 -4.92
N HIS A 54 -29.93 -15.62 -4.80
CA HIS A 54 -29.95 -14.40 -4.01
C HIS A 54 -30.53 -13.24 -4.82
N GLY A 55 -31.37 -12.40 -4.18
CA GLY A 55 -32.08 -11.31 -4.85
C GLY A 55 -31.19 -10.24 -5.48
N LEU A 56 -29.94 -10.11 -5.02
CA LEU A 56 -28.95 -9.16 -5.56
C LEU A 56 -28.11 -9.74 -6.72
N HIS A 57 -28.31 -11.01 -7.08
CA HIS A 57 -27.49 -11.66 -8.12
C HIS A 57 -27.61 -10.94 -9.47
N SER A 58 -28.83 -10.59 -9.90
CA SER A 58 -29.08 -9.96 -11.19
C SER A 58 -28.70 -8.47 -11.24
N SER A 59 -28.57 -7.83 -10.08
CA SER A 59 -28.17 -6.41 -9.97
C SER A 59 -26.66 -6.21 -9.87
N TRP A 60 -25.88 -7.28 -9.68
CA TRP A 60 -24.44 -7.16 -9.60
C TRP A 60 -23.84 -6.79 -10.96
N THR A 61 -22.97 -5.80 -10.96
CA THR A 61 -22.15 -5.42 -12.11
C THR A 61 -20.70 -5.32 -11.68
N PRO A 62 -19.74 -5.72 -12.53
CA PRO A 62 -18.32 -5.52 -12.24
C PRO A 62 -18.00 -4.02 -12.10
N ILE A 63 -17.06 -3.71 -11.22
CA ILE A 63 -16.46 -2.38 -11.09
C ILE A 63 -15.63 -2.11 -12.35
N ASP A 64 -15.84 -0.96 -12.99
CA ASP A 64 -15.01 -0.53 -14.13
C ASP A 64 -13.81 0.29 -13.63
N PRO A 65 -12.57 -0.24 -13.71
CA PRO A 65 -11.40 0.45 -13.18
C PRO A 65 -10.92 1.60 -14.08
N SER A 66 -11.55 1.85 -15.23
CA SER A 66 -11.04 2.83 -16.20
C SER A 66 -10.97 4.27 -15.69
N ALA A 67 -11.79 4.60 -14.70
CA ALA A 67 -11.89 5.95 -14.12
C ALA A 67 -11.29 6.04 -12.71
N TRP A 68 -10.55 5.03 -12.28
CA TRP A 68 -9.98 4.99 -10.94
C TRP A 68 -9.02 6.16 -10.68
N PRO A 69 -9.18 6.86 -9.54
CA PRO A 69 -8.30 7.96 -9.15
C PRO A 69 -6.98 7.39 -8.64
N MET A 70 -6.01 7.31 -9.55
CA MET A 70 -4.65 6.89 -9.22
C MET A 70 -4.02 7.89 -8.24
N PRO A 71 -3.22 7.45 -7.25
CA PRO A 71 -2.72 8.34 -6.20
C PRO A 71 -2.00 9.57 -6.74
N GLY A 72 -1.19 9.42 -7.80
CA GLY A 72 -0.53 10.54 -8.52
C GLY A 72 0.40 11.44 -7.68
N ALA A 73 0.40 11.28 -6.36
CA ALA A 73 1.13 12.12 -5.42
C ALA A 73 2.62 11.79 -5.43
N SER A 74 3.43 12.81 -5.15
CA SER A 74 4.83 12.61 -4.76
C SER A 74 4.85 11.89 -3.41
N PRO A 75 5.34 10.65 -3.33
CA PRO A 75 5.38 9.89 -2.08
C PRO A 75 6.32 10.52 -1.06
N THR A 76 6.29 10.02 0.18
CA THR A 76 7.14 10.56 1.25
C THR A 76 8.62 10.44 0.93
N THR A 77 9.39 11.47 1.32
CA THR A 77 10.85 11.48 1.10
C THR A 77 11.51 10.33 1.86
N SER A 78 11.05 10.03 3.08
CA SER A 78 11.59 8.93 3.88
C SER A 78 11.30 7.55 3.29
N TRP A 79 10.13 7.31 2.67
CA TRP A 79 9.85 6.03 2.01
C TRP A 79 10.70 5.83 0.75
N LEU A 80 10.89 6.87 -0.05
CA LEU A 80 11.79 6.81 -1.22
C LEU A 80 13.25 6.56 -0.80
N ALA A 81 13.71 7.20 0.29
CA ALA A 81 15.03 6.96 0.85
C ALA A 81 15.18 5.53 1.40
N PHE A 82 14.09 4.94 1.94
CA PHE A 82 14.07 3.53 2.33
C PHE A 82 14.18 2.62 1.11
N LEU A 83 13.41 2.84 0.04
CA LEU A 83 13.50 2.03 -1.18
C LEU A 83 14.89 2.07 -1.82
N ALA A 84 15.53 3.24 -1.82
CA ALA A 84 16.91 3.41 -2.28
C ALA A 84 17.95 2.69 -1.39
N TRP A 85 17.57 2.28 -0.18
CA TRP A 85 18.39 1.47 0.71
C TRP A 85 18.01 -0.01 0.69
N SER A 86 16.74 -0.35 0.56
CA SER A 86 16.16 -1.69 0.47
C SER A 86 14.87 -1.65 -0.33
N ASN A 87 14.83 -2.30 -1.50
CA ASN A 87 13.65 -2.32 -2.37
C ASN A 87 12.57 -3.28 -1.84
N GLY A 88 12.00 -2.93 -0.68
CA GLY A 88 11.17 -3.83 0.12
C GLY A 88 11.98 -4.61 1.15
N GLY A 89 11.39 -5.65 1.71
CA GLY A 89 12.06 -6.54 2.67
C GLY A 89 11.17 -6.95 3.84
N LEU A 90 11.61 -7.94 4.60
CA LEU A 90 10.89 -8.47 5.76
C LEU A 90 11.50 -7.97 7.05
N VAL A 91 10.73 -7.26 7.87
CA VAL A 91 11.12 -6.79 9.20
C VAL A 91 10.53 -7.70 10.26
N THR A 92 11.37 -8.06 11.24
CA THR A 92 10.94 -8.70 12.50
C THR A 92 11.51 -7.93 13.69
N GLN A 93 10.69 -7.13 14.35
CA GLN A 93 11.13 -6.26 15.44
C GLN A 93 10.08 -6.16 16.55
N GLY A 94 10.38 -6.72 17.72
CA GLY A 94 9.38 -6.87 18.77
C GLY A 94 8.29 -7.84 18.32
N GLU A 95 7.05 -7.36 18.32
CA GLU A 95 5.85 -8.04 17.81
C GLU A 95 5.56 -7.70 16.34
N MET A 96 6.27 -6.74 15.75
CA MET A 96 6.12 -6.40 14.33
C MET A 96 6.77 -7.48 13.46
N GLU A 97 5.94 -8.17 12.68
CA GLU A 97 6.34 -8.90 11.48
C GLU A 97 5.70 -8.21 10.27
N PHE A 98 6.52 -7.66 9.38
CA PHE A 98 6.00 -6.84 8.28
C PHE A 98 6.84 -6.98 7.01
N CYS A 99 6.18 -7.29 5.90
CA CYS A 99 6.77 -7.40 4.58
C CYS A 99 6.53 -6.10 3.80
N PHE A 100 7.56 -5.28 3.68
CA PHE A 100 7.55 -4.07 2.84
C PHE A 100 7.56 -4.45 1.36
N PHE A 101 6.71 -3.79 0.60
CA PHE A 101 6.70 -3.86 -0.85
C PHE A 101 7.88 -3.11 -1.46
N GLY A 102 8.47 -3.73 -2.48
CA GLY A 102 9.37 -3.05 -3.40
C GLY A 102 8.60 -2.28 -4.46
N THR A 103 9.37 -1.58 -5.29
CA THR A 103 8.88 -0.73 -6.38
C THR A 103 7.93 -1.42 -7.35
N ARG A 104 8.07 -2.74 -7.56
CA ARG A 104 7.20 -3.52 -8.46
C ARG A 104 5.91 -3.95 -7.77
N GLU A 105 6.03 -4.43 -6.54
CA GLU A 105 4.92 -4.99 -5.77
C GLU A 105 3.88 -3.91 -5.44
N VAL A 106 4.28 -2.66 -5.23
CA VAL A 106 3.35 -1.58 -4.89
C VAL A 106 2.18 -1.49 -5.87
N ARG A 107 2.46 -1.44 -7.19
CA ARG A 107 1.38 -1.34 -8.18
C ARG A 107 0.59 -2.63 -8.29
N GLU A 108 1.25 -3.78 -8.22
CA GLU A 108 0.59 -5.08 -8.29
C GLU A 108 -0.45 -5.22 -7.16
N PHE A 109 -0.07 -4.93 -5.92
CA PHE A 109 -0.97 -4.98 -4.78
C PHE A 109 -2.02 -3.85 -4.79
N LEU A 110 -1.65 -2.64 -5.20
CA LEU A 110 -2.58 -1.51 -5.36
C LEU A 110 -3.75 -1.88 -6.27
N LEU A 111 -3.48 -2.57 -7.38
CA LEU A 111 -4.51 -2.99 -8.33
C LEU A 111 -5.22 -4.28 -7.92
N ALA A 112 -4.50 -5.29 -7.42
CA ALA A 112 -5.10 -6.56 -7.03
C ALA A 112 -6.15 -6.40 -5.93
N TYR A 113 -5.89 -5.50 -4.99
CA TYR A 113 -6.81 -5.17 -3.89
C TYR A 113 -7.72 -3.97 -4.20
N GLN A 114 -7.64 -3.42 -5.41
CA GLN A 114 -8.55 -2.37 -5.89
C GLN A 114 -8.53 -1.12 -4.98
N PHE A 115 -7.35 -0.76 -4.46
CA PHE A 115 -7.17 0.41 -3.61
C PHE A 115 -7.79 1.68 -4.20
N PRO A 116 -7.65 1.99 -5.51
CA PRO A 116 -8.27 3.20 -6.07
C PRO A 116 -9.80 3.26 -5.96
N GLU A 117 -10.47 2.11 -5.82
CA GLU A 117 -11.92 2.05 -5.59
C GLU A 117 -12.25 2.29 -4.11
N TYR A 118 -11.62 1.52 -3.21
CA TYR A 118 -12.03 1.44 -1.81
C TYR A 118 -11.32 2.45 -0.90
N MET A 119 -10.07 2.80 -1.23
CA MET A 119 -9.24 3.77 -0.51
C MET A 119 -8.51 4.66 -1.51
N PRO A 120 -9.23 5.52 -2.26
CA PRO A 120 -8.63 6.39 -3.27
C PRO A 120 -7.54 7.26 -2.65
N GLN A 121 -6.42 7.41 -3.38
CA GLN A 121 -5.21 8.10 -2.91
C GLN A 121 -4.54 7.44 -1.69
N ALA A 122 -4.71 6.14 -1.49
CA ALA A 122 -3.84 5.35 -0.61
C ALA A 122 -2.77 4.60 -1.41
N ILE A 123 -1.56 4.49 -0.86
CA ILE A 123 -0.45 3.73 -1.45
C ILE A 123 -0.07 2.61 -0.49
N PRO A 124 -0.22 1.32 -0.88
CA PRO A 124 0.14 0.23 0.01
C PRO A 124 1.66 0.12 0.16
N LEU A 125 2.13 0.04 1.40
CA LEU A 125 3.54 -0.06 1.76
C LEU A 125 4.00 -1.49 1.97
N GLY A 126 3.08 -2.40 2.31
CA GLY A 126 3.39 -3.77 2.68
C GLY A 126 2.24 -4.44 3.41
N LEU A 127 2.47 -5.68 3.84
CA LEU A 127 1.52 -6.49 4.62
C LEU A 127 2.19 -7.14 5.83
N ASP A 128 1.41 -7.45 6.85
CA ASP A 128 1.85 -8.15 8.06
C ASP A 128 1.78 -9.69 7.97
N GLY A 129 1.26 -10.23 6.87
CA GLY A 129 1.04 -11.67 6.70
C GLY A 129 -0.23 -12.20 7.38
N ALA A 130 -0.91 -11.40 8.20
CA ALA A 130 -2.22 -11.69 8.80
C ALA A 130 -3.39 -11.09 7.99
N GLY A 131 -3.09 -10.34 6.94
CA GLY A 131 -4.09 -9.75 6.06
C GLY A 131 -4.35 -8.27 6.33
N ASN A 132 -3.41 -7.56 6.94
CA ASN A 132 -3.49 -6.12 7.14
C ASN A 132 -2.39 -5.40 6.34
N PHE A 133 -2.80 -4.33 5.66
CA PHE A 133 -1.89 -3.44 4.96
C PHE A 133 -1.49 -2.29 5.87
N ALA A 134 -0.22 -1.89 5.81
CA ALA A 134 0.15 -0.51 6.09
C ALA A 134 0.06 0.29 4.80
N VAL A 135 -0.55 1.47 4.84
CA VAL A 135 -0.80 2.30 3.66
C VAL A 135 -0.42 3.76 3.93
N LEU A 136 0.21 4.43 2.98
CA LEU A 136 0.35 5.88 3.02
C LEU A 136 -0.97 6.52 2.58
N ASP A 137 -1.49 7.41 3.41
CA ASP A 137 -2.67 8.21 3.08
C ASP A 137 -2.23 9.55 2.46
N VAL A 138 -2.32 9.64 1.13
CA VAL A 138 -1.90 10.81 0.35
C VAL A 138 -3.06 11.68 -0.11
N ARG A 139 -4.23 11.56 0.53
CA ARG A 139 -5.43 12.35 0.18
C ARG A 139 -5.25 13.86 0.36
N GLU A 140 -4.49 14.25 1.38
CA GLU A 140 -4.25 15.65 1.73
C GLU A 140 -2.80 16.03 1.43
N PRO A 141 -2.50 17.25 0.98
CA PRO A 141 -1.13 17.69 0.74
C PRO A 141 -0.25 17.50 1.99
N ALA A 142 0.87 16.80 1.84
CA ALA A 142 1.79 16.54 2.95
C ALA A 142 2.48 17.83 3.46
N PRO A 143 2.33 18.19 4.75
CA PRO A 143 3.27 19.08 5.41
C PRO A 143 4.66 18.44 5.38
N HIS A 144 5.67 19.15 4.88
CA HIS A 144 7.07 18.68 4.84
C HIS A 144 7.31 17.38 4.05
N ALA A 145 6.44 17.04 3.10
CA ALA A 145 6.55 15.82 2.27
C ALA A 145 6.53 14.50 3.08
N GLU A 146 5.81 14.49 4.21
CA GLU A 146 5.49 13.28 4.98
C GLU A 146 3.97 13.09 5.08
N TYR A 147 3.51 11.85 4.92
CA TYR A 147 2.11 11.45 4.96
C TYR A 147 1.91 10.44 6.10
N PRO A 148 0.72 10.42 6.72
CA PRO A 148 0.40 9.44 7.73
C PRO A 148 0.37 8.03 7.14
N VAL A 149 0.80 7.07 7.95
CA VAL A 149 0.67 5.64 7.69
C VAL A 149 -0.55 5.13 8.43
N LEU A 150 -1.50 4.55 7.71
CA LEU A 150 -2.68 3.89 8.26
C LEU A 150 -2.52 2.36 8.20
N VAL A 151 -3.24 1.64 9.05
CA VAL A 151 -3.53 0.23 8.87
C VAL A 151 -4.92 0.06 8.26
N ALA A 152 -5.07 -0.87 7.32
CA ALA A 152 -6.36 -1.28 6.78
C ALA A 152 -6.40 -2.79 6.56
N SER A 153 -7.53 -3.43 6.86
CA SER A 153 -7.72 -4.85 6.59
C SER A 153 -7.90 -5.10 5.10
N ALA A 154 -7.17 -6.07 4.56
CA ALA A 154 -7.27 -6.49 3.16
C ALA A 154 -8.68 -6.98 2.78
N GLY A 155 -9.45 -7.46 3.75
CA GLY A 155 -10.84 -7.91 3.57
C GLY A 155 -11.89 -6.82 3.76
N ASN A 156 -11.49 -5.63 4.23
CA ASN A 156 -12.38 -4.50 4.51
C ASN A 156 -11.64 -3.17 4.32
N LEU A 157 -11.23 -2.90 3.08
CA LEU A 157 -10.58 -1.64 2.73
C LEU A 157 -11.59 -0.49 2.83
N GLY A 158 -11.23 0.55 3.56
CA GLY A 158 -12.03 1.76 3.76
C GLY A 158 -11.36 2.68 4.77
N PHE A 159 -11.52 3.99 4.59
CA PHE A 159 -10.90 4.97 5.50
C PHE A 159 -11.61 5.07 6.86
N GLU A 160 -12.88 4.69 6.91
CA GLU A 160 -13.74 4.63 8.09
C GLU A 160 -13.25 3.61 9.12
N ASP A 161 -12.73 2.48 8.64
CA ASP A 161 -12.25 1.37 9.47
C ASP A 161 -10.72 1.37 9.59
N ALA A 162 -10.02 2.15 8.75
CA ALA A 162 -8.59 2.35 8.87
C ALA A 162 -8.23 3.09 10.17
N ARG A 163 -7.02 2.84 10.67
CA ARG A 163 -6.49 3.46 11.90
C ARG A 163 -5.10 4.01 11.66
N CYS A 164 -4.80 5.18 12.21
CA CYS A 164 -3.49 5.80 12.07
C CYS A 164 -2.45 5.06 12.92
N LEU A 165 -1.40 4.53 12.26
CA LEU A 165 -0.28 3.87 12.93
C LEU A 165 0.81 4.87 13.31
N ALA A 166 1.09 5.83 12.42
CA ALA A 166 2.14 6.81 12.61
C ALA A 166 1.91 8.03 11.70
N PRO A 167 2.38 9.22 12.09
CA PRO A 167 2.24 10.42 11.26
C PRO A 167 3.27 10.53 10.12
N SER A 168 4.23 9.59 10.03
CA SER A 168 5.21 9.52 8.95
C SER A 168 5.74 8.10 8.76
N PHE A 169 6.36 7.82 7.61
CA PHE A 169 6.94 6.51 7.33
C PHE A 169 8.12 6.18 8.26
N GLU A 170 8.99 7.16 8.55
CA GLU A 170 10.08 6.97 9.52
C GLU A 170 9.56 6.56 10.90
N LEU A 171 8.50 7.22 11.39
CA LEU A 171 7.91 6.91 12.69
C LEU A 171 7.19 5.56 12.68
N PHE A 172 6.61 5.16 11.55
CA PHE A 172 6.09 3.80 11.37
C PHE A 172 7.21 2.76 11.53
N CYS A 173 8.36 2.96 10.91
CA CYS A 173 9.52 2.06 11.03
C CYS A 173 10.12 1.97 12.45
N ARG A 174 9.76 2.87 13.38
CA ARG A 174 10.19 2.80 14.79
C ARG A 174 9.32 1.89 15.64
N ARG A 175 8.13 1.55 15.17
CA ARG A 175 7.16 0.74 15.92
C ARG A 175 7.73 -0.66 16.19
N THR A 176 7.27 -1.24 17.29
CA THR A 176 7.62 -2.61 17.70
C THR A 176 6.37 -3.47 17.90
N GLU A 177 5.20 -2.85 17.95
CA GLU A 177 3.90 -3.48 18.07
C GLU A 177 3.45 -4.02 16.70
N SER A 178 2.66 -5.10 16.71
CA SER A 178 1.95 -5.55 15.51
C SER A 178 1.10 -4.41 14.92
N VAL A 179 0.95 -4.39 13.60
CA VAL A 179 0.04 -3.42 12.95
C VAL A 179 -1.42 -3.77 13.20
N GLU A 180 -1.72 -5.05 13.40
CA GLU A 180 -3.06 -5.57 13.72
C GLU A 180 -3.57 -5.02 15.06
N SER A 181 -2.69 -4.81 16.04
CA SER A 181 -3.08 -4.34 17.37
C SER A 181 -3.72 -2.95 17.40
N ALA A 182 -3.68 -2.23 16.27
CA ALA A 182 -4.36 -0.95 16.12
C ALA A 182 -5.80 -1.08 15.58
N LEU A 183 -6.20 -2.27 15.12
CA LEU A 183 -7.54 -2.58 14.61
C LEU A 183 -8.48 -3.15 15.69
N ASP A 184 -7.94 -3.58 16.83
CA ASP A 184 -8.66 -4.01 18.04
C ASP A 184 -9.20 -2.82 18.86
#